data_AF-A0A0R3PBE7-F1
#
_entry.id   AF-A0A0R3PBE7-F1
#
_cell.length_a   1.000
_cell.length_b   1.000
_cell.length_c   1.000
_cell.angle_alpha   90.00
_cell.angle_beta   90.00
_cell.angle_gamma   90.00
#
_symmetry.space_group_name_H-M   'P 1'
#
loop_
_entity.id
_entity.type
_entity.pdbx_description
1 polymer ?
#
loop_
_entity_poly.entity_id
_entity_poly.type
_entity_poly.pdbx_seq_one_letter_code
_entity_poly.pdbx_strand_id
1 'polypeptide(L)'
;MFAIHIVKSWIDHYLTWNPLEFGNIQEVRLPISKIWKPDVLLYNSVDQHFDSTWPVNAVIYHTGNVTWIPPAVIRSSCSIDIAYFPFDSQNIGIAFHLDLTSKRSIFYYECCPEPYYDVTFTISIRRRTLYYGFNLVLPCMLISALALLSFTLPADSGEKLNLCVTIFMSLCVFMLMVAEAMPQTSDALPLIGSIILYAYQHHRPSEENIPEVYFSCIMFEVGASVELMHAERADWMFASMVIDRVCFITFSFFLILCTLVLSYQAPHIFV
;
A
#
# COMPACT_ATOMS: atom_id res chain seq x y z
N MET A 1 10.19 3.05 3.23
CA MET A 1 11.38 3.76 3.77
C MET A 1 11.59 3.28 5.19
N PHE A 2 12.77 2.76 5.51
CA PHE A 2 13.10 2.26 6.85
C PHE A 2 14.38 2.94 7.33
N ALA A 3 14.42 3.34 8.59
CA ALA A 3 15.63 3.80 9.25
C ALA A 3 16.22 2.62 10.02
N ILE A 4 17.46 2.25 9.68
CA ILE A 4 18.15 1.10 10.30
C ILE A 4 19.56 1.49 10.71
N HIS A 5 20.08 0.80 11.72
CA HIS A 5 21.51 0.83 12.06
C HIS A 5 22.16 -0.46 11.57
N ILE A 6 23.13 -0.33 10.66
CA ILE A 6 23.84 -1.48 10.14
C ILE A 6 25.10 -1.67 10.99
N VAL A 7 25.11 -2.66 11.87
CA VAL A 7 26.28 -2.97 12.68
C VAL A 7 27.26 -3.77 11.82
N LYS A 8 28.41 -3.17 11.51
CA LYS A 8 29.52 -3.82 10.80
C LYS A 8 30.67 -4.02 11.76
N SER A 9 31.22 -5.24 11.80
CA SER A 9 32.42 -5.55 12.55
C SER A 9 33.33 -6.44 11.70
N TRP A 10 34.60 -6.06 11.61
CA TRP A 10 35.64 -6.81 10.91
C TRP A 10 36.96 -6.65 11.65
N ILE A 11 37.92 -7.51 11.31
CA ILE A 11 39.28 -7.44 11.87
C ILE A 11 40.19 -6.92 10.77
N ASP A 12 40.93 -5.86 11.06
CA ASP A 12 41.97 -5.32 10.20
C ASP A 12 43.33 -5.46 10.88
N HIS A 13 44.19 -6.32 10.32
CA HIS A 13 45.52 -6.59 10.86
C HIS A 13 46.45 -5.37 10.78
N TYR A 14 46.23 -4.45 9.83
CA TYR A 14 47.04 -3.23 9.71
C TYR A 14 46.72 -2.19 10.79
N LEU A 15 45.59 -2.32 11.47
CA LEU A 15 45.15 -1.43 12.55
C LEU A 15 45.42 -2.02 13.95
N THR A 16 46.44 -2.87 14.08
CA THR A 16 46.85 -3.45 15.37
C THR A 16 47.99 -2.64 16.00
N TRP A 17 47.97 -2.48 17.33
CA TRP A 17 49.06 -1.83 18.07
C TRP A 17 49.22 -2.41 19.47
N ASN A 18 50.40 -2.23 20.07
CA ASN A 18 50.67 -2.61 21.45
C ASN A 18 50.30 -1.46 22.41
N PRO A 19 49.32 -1.62 23.32
CA PRO A 19 48.92 -0.55 24.23
C PRO A 19 50.07 -0.01 25.09
N LEU A 20 51.06 -0.85 25.43
CA LEU A 20 52.20 -0.45 26.27
C LEU A 20 53.07 0.64 25.64
N GLU A 21 53.13 0.71 24.31
CA GLU A 21 53.92 1.71 23.58
C GLU A 21 53.18 3.05 23.41
N PHE A 22 51.86 3.03 23.57
CA PHE A 22 50.98 4.17 23.30
C PHE A 22 50.19 4.61 24.54
N GLY A 23 50.79 4.55 25.73
CA GLY A 23 50.16 5.05 26.95
C GLY A 23 48.93 4.25 27.42
N ASN A 24 48.92 2.94 27.15
CA ASN A 24 47.84 1.99 27.46
C ASN A 24 46.49 2.32 26.78
N ILE A 25 46.53 2.98 25.61
CA ILE A 25 45.34 3.25 24.80
C ILE A 25 44.85 1.94 24.18
N GLN A 26 43.62 1.54 24.49
CA GLN A 26 43.00 0.29 24.02
C GLN A 26 42.03 0.50 22.86
N GLU A 27 41.49 1.70 22.69
CA GLU A 27 40.55 2.03 21.61
C GLU A 27 40.80 3.44 21.05
N VAL A 28 40.51 3.61 19.76
CA VAL A 28 40.60 4.88 19.04
C VAL A 28 39.39 5.03 18.12
N ARG A 29 38.94 6.28 17.92
CA ARG A 29 37.85 6.61 17.00
C ARG A 29 38.39 7.35 15.78
N LEU A 30 38.25 6.76 14.60
CA LEU A 30 38.72 7.35 13.34
C LEU A 30 37.56 7.57 12.37
N PRO A 31 37.62 8.60 11.52
CA PRO A 31 36.65 8.79 10.44
C PRO A 31 36.73 7.64 9.43
N ILE A 32 35.58 7.13 9.00
CA ILE A 32 35.49 5.98 8.08
C ILE A 32 36.13 6.23 6.71
N SER A 33 36.29 7.48 6.30
CA SER A 33 36.92 7.86 5.03
C SER A 33 38.44 7.61 4.97
N LYS A 34 39.08 7.33 6.12
CA LYS A 34 40.53 7.10 6.22
C LYS A 34 40.91 5.63 6.34
N ILE A 35 39.94 4.74 6.51
CA ILE A 35 40.16 3.30 6.68
C ILE A 35 39.38 2.53 5.61
N TRP A 36 39.82 1.31 5.32
CA TRP A 36 39.05 0.42 4.47
C TRP A 36 37.72 0.07 5.15
N LYS A 37 36.65 -0.02 4.36
CA LYS A 37 35.30 -0.38 4.82
C LYS A 37 34.70 -1.43 3.89
N PRO A 38 33.92 -2.38 4.42
CA PRO A 38 33.21 -3.35 3.59
C PRO A 38 32.01 -2.71 2.88
N ASP A 39 31.98 -2.88 1.56
CA ASP A 39 30.89 -2.41 0.71
C ASP A 39 29.66 -3.32 0.85
N VAL A 40 28.50 -2.71 1.06
CA VAL A 40 27.20 -3.38 1.19
C VAL A 40 26.24 -2.64 0.29
N LEU A 41 25.60 -3.38 -0.63
CA LEU A 41 24.66 -2.84 -1.59
C LEU A 41 23.27 -3.36 -1.29
N LEU A 42 22.26 -2.50 -1.45
CA LEU A 42 20.86 -2.90 -1.38
C LEU A 42 20.38 -3.24 -2.81
N TYR A 43 20.05 -4.50 -3.06
CA TYR A 43 19.70 -4.96 -4.41
C TYR A 43 18.35 -4.39 -4.87
N ASN A 44 17.35 -4.37 -3.99
CA ASN A 44 16.02 -3.84 -4.28
C ASN A 44 15.88 -2.35 -3.90
N SER A 45 16.94 -1.56 -4.06
CA SER A 45 16.91 -0.12 -3.79
C SER A 45 16.07 0.64 -4.82
N VAL A 46 15.25 1.59 -4.37
CA VAL A 46 14.54 2.56 -5.22
C VAL A 46 15.47 3.72 -5.63
N ASP A 47 16.46 4.04 -4.79
CA ASP A 47 17.38 5.15 -5.05
C ASP A 47 18.56 4.67 -5.95
N GLN A 48 18.93 5.49 -6.94
CA GLN A 48 20.02 5.21 -7.90
C GLN A 48 21.43 5.18 -7.23
N HIS A 49 21.60 5.86 -6.11
CA HIS A 49 22.85 5.88 -5.33
C HIS A 49 22.53 5.53 -3.88
N PHE A 50 22.81 4.29 -3.48
CA PHE A 50 22.69 3.85 -2.10
C PHE A 50 23.87 4.39 -1.28
N ASP A 51 23.80 5.64 -0.82
CA ASP A 51 24.79 6.15 0.14
C ASP A 51 24.41 5.74 1.56
N SER A 52 24.77 4.51 1.93
CA SER A 52 24.63 3.99 3.30
C SER A 52 25.65 4.56 4.29
N THR A 53 26.42 5.56 3.88
CA THR A 53 27.63 6.00 4.58
C THR A 53 27.40 7.37 5.22
N TRP A 54 26.51 7.45 6.22
CA TRP A 54 26.58 8.62 7.09
C TRP A 54 27.99 8.66 7.70
N PRO A 55 28.74 9.78 7.62
CA PRO A 55 30.17 9.84 7.91
C PRO A 55 30.42 9.84 9.43
N VAL A 56 30.03 8.75 10.08
CA VAL A 56 30.27 8.50 11.50
C VAL A 56 31.64 7.86 11.69
N ASN A 57 32.25 8.13 12.83
CA ASN A 57 33.53 7.53 13.19
C ASN A 57 33.35 6.04 13.51
N ALA A 58 34.32 5.23 13.08
CA ALA A 58 34.45 3.84 13.50
C ALA A 58 35.25 3.75 14.80
N VAL A 59 34.93 2.77 15.64
CA VAL A 59 35.67 2.46 16.87
C VAL A 59 36.59 1.29 16.58
N ILE A 60 37.88 1.48 16.81
CA ILE A 60 38.93 0.51 16.52
C ILE A 60 39.59 0.13 17.84
N TYR A 61 39.72 -1.17 18.09
CA TYR A 61 40.42 -1.72 19.25
C TYR A 61 41.87 -2.05 18.90
N HIS A 62 42.74 -2.06 19.91
CA HIS A 62 44.17 -2.39 19.76
C HIS A 62 44.45 -3.78 19.16
N THR A 63 43.48 -4.70 19.28
CA THR A 63 43.50 -6.04 18.69
C THR A 63 43.24 -6.05 17.18
N GLY A 64 42.96 -4.89 16.57
CA GLY A 64 42.60 -4.76 15.14
C GLY A 64 41.11 -4.97 14.88
N ASN A 65 40.28 -5.18 15.91
CA ASN A 65 38.84 -5.28 15.75
C ASN A 65 38.24 -3.88 15.50
N VAL A 66 37.58 -3.72 14.36
CA VAL A 66 36.91 -2.49 13.95
C VAL A 66 35.40 -2.69 14.04
N THR A 67 34.73 -1.71 14.64
CA THR A 67 33.26 -1.65 14.71
C THR A 67 32.76 -0.33 14.14
N TRP A 68 31.79 -0.42 13.24
CA TRP A 68 31.24 0.74 12.55
C TRP A 68 29.72 0.58 12.41
N ILE A 69 28.98 1.61 12.84
CA ILE A 69 27.51 1.57 12.93
C ILE A 69 26.92 2.84 12.29
N PRO A 70 26.91 2.95 10.95
CA PRO A 70 26.27 4.05 10.28
C PRO A 70 24.73 3.96 10.43
N PRO A 71 24.04 5.08 10.71
CA PRO A 71 22.61 5.16 10.44
C PRO A 71 22.40 5.15 8.92
N ALA A 72 21.52 4.27 8.44
CA ALA A 72 21.16 4.18 7.04
C ALA A 72 19.65 4.32 6.90
N VAL A 73 19.22 5.11 5.90
CA VAL A 73 17.82 5.19 5.51
C VAL A 73 17.66 4.45 4.19
N ILE A 74 16.96 3.32 4.26
CA ILE A 74 16.79 2.43 3.12
C ILE A 74 15.42 2.64 2.47
N ARG A 75 15.39 2.73 1.15
CA ARG A 75 14.17 2.75 0.35
C ARG A 75 14.19 1.55 -0.57
N SER A 76 13.37 0.55 -0.25
CA SER A 76 13.26 -0.69 -1.01
C SER A 76 11.95 -0.76 -1.80
N SER A 77 12.00 -1.30 -3.00
CA SER A 77 10.80 -1.68 -3.77
C SER A 77 10.30 -3.05 -3.31
N CYS A 78 8.98 -3.18 -3.20
CA CYS A 78 8.29 -4.42 -2.89
C CYS A 78 6.87 -4.35 -3.43
N SER A 79 6.36 -5.44 -4.01
CA SER A 79 4.97 -5.57 -4.42
C SER A 79 4.07 -5.61 -3.18
N ILE A 80 3.04 -4.77 -3.18
CA ILE A 80 2.05 -4.68 -2.09
C ILE A 80 0.82 -5.45 -2.54
N ASP A 81 0.38 -6.42 -1.74
CA ASP A 81 -0.86 -7.17 -1.99
C ASP A 81 -2.05 -6.47 -1.34
N ILE A 82 -2.98 -5.95 -2.14
CA ILE A 82 -4.13 -5.17 -1.67
C ILE A 82 -5.44 -5.97 -1.56
N ALA A 83 -5.41 -7.29 -1.76
CA ALA A 83 -6.62 -8.13 -1.79
C ALA A 83 -7.54 -7.99 -0.57
N TYR A 84 -6.97 -7.69 0.61
CA TYR A 84 -7.71 -7.56 1.87
C TYR A 84 -7.55 -6.18 2.54
N PHE A 85 -7.31 -5.13 1.76
CA PHE A 85 -7.22 -3.78 2.28
C PHE A 85 -8.48 -3.39 3.10
N PRO A 86 -8.37 -2.76 4.29
CA PRO A 86 -7.18 -2.32 5.01
C PRO A 86 -6.65 -3.33 6.06
N PHE A 87 -7.16 -4.57 6.08
CA PHE A 87 -6.82 -5.63 7.04
C PHE A 87 -5.63 -6.50 6.57
N ASP A 88 -4.88 -6.01 5.61
CA ASP A 88 -3.77 -6.67 4.96
C ASP A 88 -2.55 -6.84 5.89
N SER A 89 -1.85 -7.97 5.71
CA SER A 89 -0.53 -8.24 6.28
C SER A 89 0.47 -8.35 5.14
N GLN A 90 1.47 -7.49 5.12
CA GLN A 90 2.47 -7.41 4.06
C GLN A 90 3.75 -8.10 4.49
N ASN A 91 4.30 -8.96 3.62
CA ASN A 91 5.60 -9.60 3.82
C ASN A 91 6.62 -8.96 2.87
N ILE A 92 7.45 -8.06 3.38
CA ILE A 92 8.42 -7.31 2.59
C ILE A 92 9.78 -7.98 2.68
N GLY A 93 10.36 -8.35 1.53
CA GLY A 93 11.74 -8.83 1.42
C GLY A 93 12.73 -7.69 1.19
N ILE A 94 13.77 -7.59 2.01
CA ILE A 94 14.88 -6.64 1.85
C ILE A 94 16.14 -7.45 1.59
N ALA A 95 16.73 -7.33 0.40
CA ALA A 95 17.88 -8.12 -0.02
C ALA A 95 19.15 -7.27 -0.07
N PHE A 96 20.14 -7.64 0.75
CA PHE A 96 21.46 -7.02 0.77
C PHE A 96 22.47 -7.92 0.07
N HIS A 97 23.24 -7.34 -0.84
CA HIS A 97 24.39 -7.98 -1.45
C HIS A 97 25.66 -7.59 -0.69
N LEU A 98 26.52 -8.59 -0.43
CA LEU A 98 27.77 -8.39 0.31
C LEU A 98 28.92 -9.10 -0.40
N ASP A 99 30.04 -8.38 -0.56
CA ASP A 99 31.21 -8.81 -1.34
C ASP A 99 32.24 -9.64 -0.52
N LEU A 100 31.88 -10.16 0.66
CA LEU A 100 32.82 -10.82 1.59
C LEU A 100 32.28 -12.13 2.17
N THR A 101 33.03 -13.20 2.33
CA THR A 101 32.52 -14.52 2.76
C THR A 101 31.83 -14.49 4.16
N SER A 102 30.51 -14.69 4.23
CA SER A 102 29.76 -14.89 5.49
C SER A 102 28.62 -15.88 5.25
N LYS A 103 28.07 -16.49 6.32
CA LYS A 103 26.93 -17.44 6.27
C LYS A 103 25.74 -16.80 5.54
N ARG A 104 25.52 -17.20 4.29
CA ARG A 104 24.60 -16.56 3.33
C ARG A 104 23.97 -17.58 2.40
N SER A 105 22.86 -17.20 1.77
CA SER A 105 22.37 -17.92 0.60
C SER A 105 23.35 -17.71 -0.55
N ILE A 106 23.65 -18.76 -1.31
CA ILE A 106 24.59 -18.72 -2.43
C ILE A 106 23.78 -18.69 -3.71
N PHE A 107 23.99 -17.68 -4.54
CA PHE A 107 23.40 -17.58 -5.88
C PHE A 107 24.50 -17.56 -6.94
N TYR A 108 24.25 -18.27 -8.05
CA TYR A 108 25.09 -18.23 -9.25
C TYR A 108 24.31 -17.48 -10.33
N TYR A 109 24.91 -16.44 -10.91
CA TYR A 109 24.34 -15.72 -12.03
C TYR A 109 24.88 -16.28 -13.35
N GLU A 110 24.08 -16.23 -14.42
CA GLU A 110 24.49 -16.73 -15.74
C GLU A 110 25.70 -16.00 -16.33
N CYS A 111 26.00 -14.79 -15.84
CA CYS A 111 27.11 -13.98 -16.32
C CYS A 111 28.49 -14.45 -15.82
N CYS A 112 28.58 -15.13 -14.68
CA CYS A 112 29.84 -15.37 -13.97
C CYS A 112 29.81 -16.70 -13.18
N PRO A 113 30.87 -17.53 -13.24
CA PRO A 113 30.95 -18.78 -12.48
C PRO A 113 31.17 -18.56 -10.97
N GLU A 114 31.51 -17.35 -10.53
CA GLU A 114 31.73 -17.02 -9.13
C GLU A 114 30.39 -16.96 -8.33
N PRO A 115 30.33 -17.56 -7.13
CA PRO A 115 29.16 -17.49 -6.28
C PRO A 115 29.01 -16.09 -5.66
N TYR A 116 27.84 -15.49 -5.83
CA TYR A 116 27.47 -14.24 -5.18
C TYR A 116 26.70 -14.55 -3.90
N TYR A 117 26.97 -13.76 -2.87
CA TYR A 117 26.34 -13.95 -1.59
C TYR A 117 25.37 -12.81 -1.26
N ASP A 118 24.14 -13.16 -0.92
CA ASP A 118 23.11 -12.22 -0.50
C ASP A 118 22.54 -12.58 0.89
N VAL A 119 21.96 -11.58 1.53
CA VAL A 119 21.22 -11.71 2.79
C VAL A 119 19.85 -11.10 2.57
N THR A 120 18.82 -11.95 2.54
CA THR A 120 17.44 -11.51 2.41
C THR A 120 16.75 -11.53 3.77
N PHE A 121 16.27 -10.38 4.24
CA PHE A 121 15.44 -10.23 5.44
C PHE A 121 13.97 -10.12 5.04
N THR A 122 13.12 -10.97 5.59
CA THR A 122 11.67 -10.86 5.43
C THR A 122 11.05 -10.19 6.64
N ILE A 123 10.37 -9.07 6.43
CA ILE A 123 9.69 -8.30 7.48
C ILE A 123 8.19 -8.40 7.23
N SER A 124 7.45 -8.96 8.19
CA SER A 124 5.99 -8.94 8.17
C SER A 124 5.46 -7.69 8.88
N ILE A 125 4.66 -6.89 8.18
CA ILE A 125 4.08 -5.64 8.68
C ILE A 125 2.56 -5.74 8.59
N ARG A 126 1.86 -5.35 9.66
CA ARG A 126 0.39 -5.27 9.69
C ARG A 126 -0.06 -3.81 9.85
N ARG A 127 -1.06 -3.39 9.07
CA ARG A 127 -1.63 -2.04 9.12
C ARG A 127 -2.52 -1.84 10.35
N ARG A 128 -2.55 -0.62 10.89
CA ARG A 128 -3.54 -0.21 11.92
C ARG A 128 -4.86 0.15 11.23
N THR A 129 -5.88 -0.68 11.40
CA THR A 129 -7.13 -0.65 10.61
C THR A 129 -8.19 0.34 11.11
N LEU A 130 -8.21 0.67 12.41
CA LEU A 130 -9.26 1.49 13.01
C LEU A 130 -9.42 2.87 12.36
N TYR A 131 -8.32 3.51 11.97
CA TYR A 131 -8.35 4.80 11.28
C TYR A 131 -9.09 4.73 9.95
N TYR A 132 -8.83 3.69 9.16
CA TYR A 132 -9.52 3.45 7.88
C TYR A 132 -10.97 3.02 8.11
N GLY A 133 -11.28 2.32 9.20
CA GLY A 133 -12.65 2.06 9.61
C GLY A 133 -13.47 3.36 9.78
N PHE A 134 -12.97 4.30 10.59
CA PHE A 134 -13.71 5.56 10.84
C PHE A 134 -13.69 6.54 9.66
N ASN A 135 -12.58 6.63 8.90
CA ASN A 135 -12.46 7.64 7.85
C ASN A 135 -12.81 7.14 6.45
N LEU A 136 -12.88 5.83 6.24
CA LEU A 136 -13.25 5.23 4.96
C LEU A 136 -14.59 4.51 5.06
N VAL A 137 -14.85 3.66 6.07
CA VAL A 137 -16.13 2.91 6.12
C VAL A 137 -17.32 3.78 6.54
N LEU A 138 -17.16 4.66 7.52
CA LEU A 138 -18.27 5.49 8.02
C LEU A 138 -18.84 6.45 6.96
N PRO A 139 -18.04 7.23 6.19
CA PRO A 139 -18.58 8.05 5.11
C PRO A 139 -19.37 7.25 4.08
N CYS A 140 -18.96 6.01 3.81
CA CYS A 140 -19.61 5.13 2.83
C CYS A 140 -20.96 4.62 3.32
N MET A 141 -21.06 4.31 4.61
CA MET A 141 -22.34 3.97 5.26
C MET A 141 -23.29 5.16 5.29
N LEU A 142 -22.77 6.39 5.44
CA LEU A 142 -23.59 7.60 5.38
C LEU A 142 -24.06 7.91 3.96
N ILE A 143 -23.18 7.83 2.96
CA ILE A 143 -23.54 8.07 1.55
C ILE A 143 -24.53 7.00 1.06
N SER A 144 -24.37 5.73 1.43
CA SER A 144 -25.33 4.68 1.08
C SER A 144 -26.70 4.88 1.75
N ALA A 145 -26.73 5.33 3.00
CA ALA A 145 -27.98 5.69 3.68
C ALA A 145 -28.68 6.88 3.02
N LEU A 146 -27.93 7.91 2.61
CA LEU A 146 -28.46 9.07 1.89
C LEU A 146 -28.95 8.70 0.48
N ALA A 147 -28.28 7.77 -0.20
CA ALA A 147 -28.72 7.23 -1.48
C ALA A 147 -30.01 6.41 -1.34
N LEU A 148 -30.19 5.63 -0.28
CA LEU A 148 -31.49 4.97 -0.01
C LEU A 148 -32.60 6.00 0.26
N LEU A 149 -32.28 7.09 0.95
CA LEU A 149 -33.23 8.16 1.24
C LEU A 149 -33.71 8.86 -0.04
N SER A 150 -32.85 9.05 -1.04
CA SER A 150 -33.24 9.69 -2.29
C SER A 150 -34.28 8.90 -3.09
N PHE A 151 -34.23 7.56 -3.04
CA PHE A 151 -35.23 6.69 -3.69
C PHE A 151 -36.55 6.57 -2.92
N THR A 152 -36.56 6.91 -1.62
CA THR A 152 -37.81 6.92 -0.82
C THR A 152 -38.56 8.25 -0.93
N LEU A 153 -37.91 9.31 -1.39
CA LEU A 153 -38.52 10.62 -1.62
C LEU A 153 -39.34 10.61 -2.93
N PRO A 154 -40.62 11.04 -2.91
CA PRO A 154 -41.45 11.08 -4.11
C PRO A 154 -40.93 12.10 -5.13
N ALA A 155 -40.96 11.73 -6.42
CA ALA A 155 -40.48 12.56 -7.54
C ALA A 155 -41.20 13.90 -7.68
N ASP A 156 -42.40 14.05 -7.09
CA ASP A 156 -43.14 15.31 -7.04
C ASP A 156 -42.41 16.41 -6.24
N SER A 157 -41.45 16.02 -5.40
CA SER A 157 -40.61 16.94 -4.64
C SER A 157 -39.43 17.39 -5.51
N GLY A 158 -39.44 18.65 -5.96
CA GLY A 158 -38.35 19.23 -6.77
C GLY A 158 -36.97 19.21 -6.10
N GLU A 159 -36.89 18.97 -4.80
CA GLU A 159 -35.64 18.82 -4.04
C GLU A 159 -34.92 17.47 -4.27
N LYS A 160 -35.62 16.46 -4.83
CA LYS A 160 -35.04 15.13 -5.09
C LYS A 160 -33.84 15.20 -6.04
N LEU A 161 -33.96 15.99 -7.12
CA LEU A 161 -32.90 16.19 -8.09
C LEU A 161 -31.65 16.80 -7.44
N ASN A 162 -31.85 17.81 -6.59
CA ASN A 162 -30.78 18.48 -5.86
C ASN A 162 -30.05 17.53 -4.90
N LEU A 163 -30.80 16.68 -4.18
CA LEU A 163 -30.24 15.63 -3.32
C LEU A 163 -29.40 14.62 -4.12
N CYS A 164 -29.88 14.16 -5.28
CA CYS A 164 -29.15 13.19 -6.10
C CYS A 164 -27.85 13.77 -6.70
N VAL A 165 -27.88 15.01 -7.18
CA VAL A 165 -26.67 15.69 -7.71
C VAL A 165 -25.62 15.90 -6.62
N THR A 166 -26.03 16.30 -5.41
CA THR A 166 -25.09 16.48 -4.29
C THR A 166 -24.48 15.16 -3.82
N ILE A 167 -25.27 14.08 -3.76
CA ILE A 167 -24.77 12.72 -3.49
C ILE A 167 -23.76 12.29 -4.56
N PHE A 168 -24.07 12.46 -5.84
CA PHE A 168 -23.17 12.11 -6.94
C PHE A 168 -21.82 12.86 -6.84
N MET A 169 -21.86 14.18 -6.62
CA MET A 169 -20.63 14.97 -6.46
C MET A 169 -19.82 14.54 -5.22
N SER A 170 -20.49 14.25 -4.11
CA SER A 170 -19.82 13.77 -2.89
C SER A 170 -19.13 12.43 -3.10
N LEU A 171 -19.77 11.52 -3.85
CA LEU A 171 -19.22 10.22 -4.21
C LEU A 171 -17.99 10.34 -5.12
N CYS A 172 -18.05 11.23 -6.12
CA CYS A 172 -16.91 11.51 -7.01
C CYS A 172 -15.70 12.02 -6.23
N VAL A 173 -15.89 12.99 -5.32
CA VAL A 173 -14.80 13.52 -4.48
C VAL A 173 -14.24 12.45 -3.56
N PHE A 174 -15.10 11.65 -2.93
CA PHE A 174 -14.65 10.57 -2.05
C PHE A 174 -13.86 9.49 -2.81
N MET A 175 -14.30 9.13 -4.02
CA MET A 175 -13.59 8.18 -4.88
C MET A 175 -12.21 8.69 -5.29
N LEU A 176 -12.10 9.97 -5.64
CA LEU A 176 -10.80 10.59 -5.94
C LEU A 176 -9.87 10.54 -4.73
N MET A 177 -10.38 10.84 -3.54
CA MET A 177 -9.60 10.76 -2.29
C MET A 177 -9.11 9.34 -1.99
N VAL A 178 -9.96 8.32 -2.20
CA VAL A 178 -9.59 6.91 -2.00
C VAL A 178 -8.57 6.45 -3.05
N ALA A 179 -8.73 6.86 -4.31
CA ALA A 179 -7.79 6.56 -5.39
C ALA A 179 -6.39 7.14 -5.13
N GLU A 180 -6.30 8.34 -4.55
CA GLU A 180 -5.02 8.93 -4.14
C GLU A 180 -4.39 8.26 -2.90
N ALA A 181 -5.21 7.65 -2.04
CA ALA A 181 -4.73 6.95 -0.85
C ALA A 181 -4.22 5.53 -1.13
N MET A 182 -4.61 4.92 -2.27
CA MET A 182 -4.15 3.61 -2.69
C MET A 182 -2.82 3.72 -3.45
N PRO A 183 -1.85 2.82 -3.19
CA PRO A 183 -0.56 2.87 -3.88
C PRO A 183 -0.73 2.56 -5.37
N GLN A 184 -0.22 3.43 -6.24
CA GLN A 184 -0.23 3.25 -7.71
C GLN A 184 0.66 2.10 -8.22
N THR A 185 1.31 1.36 -7.31
CA THR A 185 2.29 0.30 -7.61
C THR A 185 1.78 -1.10 -7.29
N SER A 186 0.50 -1.28 -6.96
CA SER A 186 -0.07 -2.63 -6.93
C SER A 186 -0.03 -3.21 -8.34
N ASP A 187 0.37 -4.47 -8.48
CA ASP A 187 0.23 -5.23 -9.72
C ASP A 187 -1.24 -5.32 -10.21
N ALA A 188 -2.18 -4.77 -9.42
CA ALA A 188 -3.53 -4.41 -9.81
C ALA A 188 -3.63 -2.93 -10.23
N LEU A 189 -3.83 -2.73 -11.55
CA LEU A 189 -4.57 -1.66 -12.27
C LEU A 189 -3.75 -0.61 -13.06
N PRO A 190 -3.95 -0.62 -14.38
CA PRO A 190 -4.78 0.42 -15.00
C PRO A 190 -5.84 -0.22 -15.91
N LEU A 191 -7.04 -0.45 -15.38
CA LEU A 191 -8.11 -1.16 -16.10
C LEU A 191 -9.47 -0.47 -16.02
N ILE A 192 -9.57 0.75 -15.48
CA ILE A 192 -10.82 1.55 -15.53
C ILE A 192 -11.29 1.81 -16.99
N GLY A 193 -10.38 1.78 -17.96
CA GLY A 193 -10.71 1.84 -19.39
C GLY A 193 -11.13 0.51 -20.04
N SER A 194 -10.79 -0.63 -19.44
CA SER A 194 -11.04 -1.97 -20.01
C SER A 194 -12.11 -2.76 -19.24
N ILE A 195 -12.43 -2.39 -18.00
CA ILE A 195 -13.58 -2.93 -17.25
C ILE A 195 -14.89 -2.48 -17.90
N ILE A 196 -14.98 -1.27 -18.44
CA ILE A 196 -16.17 -0.78 -19.16
C ILE A 196 -16.37 -1.56 -20.48
N LEU A 197 -15.29 -2.02 -21.13
CA LEU A 197 -15.34 -2.82 -22.35
C LEU A 197 -15.49 -4.33 -22.11
N TYR A 198 -15.03 -4.84 -20.95
CA TYR A 198 -15.05 -6.27 -20.61
C TYR A 198 -16.32 -6.67 -19.83
N ALA A 199 -16.90 -5.77 -19.04
CA ALA A 199 -18.18 -5.99 -18.36
C ALA A 199 -19.34 -6.25 -19.33
N TYR A 200 -19.21 -5.82 -20.59
CA TYR A 200 -20.20 -6.12 -21.64
C TYR A 200 -20.07 -7.52 -22.25
N GLN A 201 -19.02 -8.31 -21.95
CA GLN A 201 -18.84 -9.57 -22.69
C GLN A 201 -18.22 -10.79 -22.00
N HIS A 202 -17.62 -10.75 -20.81
CA HIS A 202 -17.27 -12.03 -20.19
C HIS A 202 -17.10 -12.05 -18.67
N HIS A 203 -17.81 -13.01 -18.08
CA HIS A 203 -17.63 -13.57 -16.76
C HIS A 203 -16.17 -13.97 -16.46
N ARG A 204 -15.40 -13.10 -15.80
CA ARG A 204 -14.16 -13.48 -15.07
C ARG A 204 -13.84 -12.45 -13.98
N PRO A 205 -13.70 -12.85 -12.71
CA PRO A 205 -13.28 -11.94 -11.65
C PRO A 205 -11.76 -11.90 -11.63
N SER A 206 -11.15 -10.86 -12.19
CA SER A 206 -9.74 -10.56 -11.95
C SER A 206 -9.66 -9.47 -10.90
N GLU A 207 -9.29 -9.85 -9.67
CA GLU A 207 -8.63 -9.05 -8.61
C GLU A 207 -8.88 -7.52 -8.66
N GLU A 208 -10.15 -7.13 -8.56
CA GLU A 208 -10.53 -5.74 -8.36
C GLU A 208 -10.83 -5.49 -6.87
N ASN A 209 -10.37 -4.34 -6.38
CA ASN A 209 -10.60 -3.91 -5.00
C ASN A 209 -12.11 -3.78 -4.75
N ILE A 210 -12.62 -4.56 -3.80
CA ILE A 210 -14.04 -4.63 -3.44
C ILE A 210 -14.67 -3.25 -3.12
N PRO A 211 -13.96 -2.32 -2.46
CA PRO A 211 -14.46 -0.95 -2.29
C PRO A 211 -14.64 -0.22 -3.63
N GLU A 212 -13.71 -0.33 -4.58
CA GLU A 212 -13.78 0.38 -5.87
C GLU A 212 -14.96 -0.11 -6.72
N VAL A 213 -15.17 -1.43 -6.78
CA VAL A 213 -16.33 -2.03 -7.48
C VAL A 213 -17.64 -1.55 -6.84
N TYR A 214 -17.68 -1.55 -5.51
CA TYR A 214 -18.84 -1.09 -4.75
C TYR A 214 -19.20 0.37 -5.07
N PHE A 215 -18.25 1.29 -5.04
CA PHE A 215 -18.52 2.70 -5.37
C PHE A 215 -18.82 2.93 -6.84
N SER A 216 -18.21 2.16 -7.74
CA SER A 216 -18.48 2.25 -9.18
C SER A 216 -19.92 1.85 -9.51
N CYS A 217 -20.44 0.80 -8.86
CA CYS A 217 -21.85 0.41 -8.96
C CYS A 217 -22.80 1.50 -8.41
N ILE A 218 -22.49 2.08 -7.25
CA ILE A 218 -23.28 3.19 -6.68
C ILE A 218 -23.29 4.39 -7.64
N MET A 219 -22.13 4.74 -8.21
CA MET A 219 -21.99 5.85 -9.16
C MET A 219 -22.83 5.63 -10.42
N PHE A 220 -22.81 4.41 -10.96
CA PHE A 220 -23.60 4.05 -12.14
C PHE A 220 -25.12 4.14 -11.86
N GLU A 221 -25.59 3.60 -10.73
CA GLU A 221 -27.02 3.63 -10.39
C GLU A 221 -27.52 5.06 -10.06
N VAL A 222 -26.74 5.83 -9.30
CA VAL A 222 -27.08 7.23 -8.99
C VAL A 222 -27.01 8.10 -10.25
N GLY A 223 -26.01 7.88 -11.11
CA GLY A 223 -25.86 8.58 -12.39
C GLY A 223 -27.03 8.33 -13.33
N ALA A 224 -27.42 7.06 -13.51
CA ALA A 224 -28.59 6.69 -14.31
C ALA A 224 -29.88 7.33 -13.76
N SER A 225 -30.03 7.41 -12.44
CA SER A 225 -31.18 8.05 -11.79
C SER A 225 -31.21 9.56 -12.06
N VAL A 226 -30.06 10.25 -12.01
CA VAL A 226 -29.94 11.69 -12.33
C VAL A 226 -30.30 11.95 -13.79
N GLU A 227 -29.81 11.15 -14.73
CA GLU A 227 -30.15 11.27 -16.15
C GLU A 227 -31.65 11.05 -16.41
N LEU A 228 -32.25 10.04 -15.78
CA LEU A 228 -33.68 9.75 -15.90
C LEU A 228 -34.56 10.88 -15.33
N MET A 229 -34.18 11.47 -14.19
CA MET A 229 -34.91 12.60 -13.60
C MET A 229 -34.80 13.88 -14.44
N HIS A 230 -33.65 14.12 -15.08
CA HIS A 230 -33.52 15.23 -16.04
C HIS A 230 -34.38 15.03 -17.30
N ALA A 231 -34.64 13.77 -17.69
CA ALA A 231 -35.45 13.42 -18.85
C ALA A 231 -36.96 13.37 -18.57
N GLU A 232 -37.39 13.58 -17.32
CA GLU A 232 -38.79 13.34 -16.93
C GLU A 232 -39.74 14.42 -17.48
N ARG A 233 -40.66 13.98 -18.35
CA ARG A 233 -41.78 14.76 -18.88
C ARG A 233 -43.03 14.40 -18.07
N ALA A 234 -43.86 15.39 -17.73
CA ALA A 234 -45.01 15.29 -16.81
C ALA A 234 -45.99 14.12 -17.05
N ASP A 235 -46.00 13.52 -18.24
CA ASP A 235 -46.87 12.39 -18.60
C ASP A 235 -46.40 11.02 -18.07
N TRP A 236 -45.17 10.91 -17.55
CA TRP A 236 -44.53 9.63 -17.15
C TRP A 236 -44.41 9.40 -15.64
N MET A 237 -45.12 10.17 -14.81
CA MET A 237 -45.01 10.09 -13.35
C MET A 237 -45.26 8.68 -12.79
N PHE A 238 -46.18 7.91 -13.41
CA PHE A 238 -46.41 6.51 -13.02
C PHE A 238 -45.20 5.61 -13.29
N ALA A 239 -44.55 5.79 -14.45
CA ALA A 239 -43.35 5.04 -14.80
C ALA A 239 -42.18 5.42 -13.87
N SER A 240 -42.03 6.69 -13.53
CA SER A 240 -41.02 7.18 -12.58
C SER A 240 -41.20 6.58 -11.18
N MET A 241 -42.43 6.55 -10.66
CA MET A 241 -42.74 5.88 -9.39
C MET A 241 -42.40 4.37 -9.40
N VAL A 242 -42.60 3.69 -10.53
CA VAL A 242 -42.23 2.26 -10.67
C VAL A 242 -40.72 2.09 -10.72
N ILE A 243 -40.01 2.94 -11.47
CA ILE A 243 -38.54 2.92 -11.61
C ILE A 243 -37.89 3.17 -10.24
N ASP A 244 -38.35 4.17 -9.49
CA ASP A 244 -37.85 4.44 -8.13
C ASP A 244 -37.95 3.22 -7.21
N ARG A 245 -39.07 2.48 -7.27
CA ARG A 245 -39.27 1.27 -6.46
C ARG A 245 -38.37 0.13 -6.90
N VAL A 246 -38.14 -0.02 -8.20
CA VAL A 246 -37.22 -1.02 -8.75
C VAL A 246 -35.79 -0.69 -8.32
N CYS A 247 -35.34 0.56 -8.50
CA CYS A 247 -34.03 1.03 -8.08
C CYS A 247 -33.82 0.90 -6.56
N PHE A 248 -34.83 1.19 -5.75
CA PHE A 248 -34.76 0.99 -4.30
C PHE A 248 -34.53 -0.48 -3.93
N ILE A 249 -35.22 -1.42 -4.60
CA ILE A 249 -35.09 -2.86 -4.34
C ILE A 249 -33.72 -3.38 -4.80
N THR A 250 -33.25 -2.98 -5.99
CA THR A 250 -31.94 -3.40 -6.51
C THR A 250 -30.81 -2.86 -5.64
N PHE A 251 -30.85 -1.58 -5.27
CA PHE A 251 -29.84 -0.95 -4.44
C PHE A 251 -29.83 -1.53 -3.01
N SER A 252 -31.00 -1.75 -2.41
CA SER A 252 -31.09 -2.38 -1.08
C SER A 252 -30.52 -3.79 -1.08
N PHE A 253 -30.80 -4.60 -2.12
CA PHE A 253 -30.23 -5.93 -2.26
C PHE A 253 -28.70 -5.88 -2.43
N PHE A 254 -28.20 -4.95 -3.25
CA PHE A 254 -26.77 -4.74 -3.43
C PHE A 254 -26.06 -4.35 -2.12
N LEU A 255 -26.62 -3.41 -1.34
CA LEU A 255 -26.08 -3.03 -0.03
C LEU A 255 -26.04 -4.21 0.95
N ILE A 256 -27.09 -5.03 0.98
CA ILE A 256 -27.12 -6.24 1.83
C ILE A 256 -26.04 -7.23 1.37
N LEU A 257 -25.90 -7.47 0.07
CA LEU A 257 -24.88 -8.37 -0.45
C LEU A 257 -23.45 -7.86 -0.13
N CYS A 258 -23.19 -6.56 -0.29
CA CYS A 258 -21.90 -5.97 0.01
C CYS A 258 -21.58 -5.98 1.52
N THR A 259 -22.55 -5.71 2.38
CA THR A 259 -22.35 -5.84 3.84
C THR A 259 -22.07 -7.28 4.26
N LEU A 260 -22.72 -8.27 3.63
CA LEU A 260 -22.42 -9.68 3.85
C LEU A 260 -21.01 -10.06 3.37
N VAL A 261 -20.59 -9.61 2.19
CA VAL A 261 -19.23 -9.84 1.66
C VAL A 261 -18.17 -9.20 2.55
N LEU A 262 -18.37 -7.95 2.99
CA LEU A 262 -17.46 -7.27 3.92
C LEU A 262 -17.36 -8.00 5.28
N SER A 263 -18.48 -8.53 5.78
CA SER A 263 -18.49 -9.32 7.02
C SER A 263 -17.77 -10.66 6.87
N TYR A 264 -17.89 -11.29 5.70
CA TYR A 264 -17.23 -12.57 5.39
C TYR A 264 -15.72 -12.41 5.17
N GLN A 265 -15.27 -11.26 4.66
CA GLN A 265 -13.86 -10.92 4.49
C GLN A 265 -13.17 -10.40 5.76
N ALA A 266 -13.94 -10.16 6.81
CA ALA A 266 -13.46 -9.77 8.13
C ALA A 266 -13.35 -10.92 9.16
N PRO A 267 -13.01 -12.19 8.82
CA PRO A 267 -12.97 -13.25 9.83
C PRO A 267 -11.79 -13.08 10.80
N HIS A 268 -10.83 -12.19 10.51
CA HIS A 268 -9.64 -11.92 11.32
C HIS A 268 -9.76 -10.72 12.28
N ILE A 269 -10.96 -10.12 12.46
CA ILE A 269 -11.18 -9.02 13.42
C ILE A 269 -11.62 -9.53 14.80
N PHE A 270 -12.15 -10.75 14.90
CA PHE A 270 -12.68 -11.35 16.14
C PHE A 270 -11.84 -12.52 16.68
N VAL A 271 -10.50 -12.41 16.62
CA VAL A 271 -9.58 -13.22 17.44
C VAL A 271 -8.49 -12.32 18.00
#